data_AF-A0A7C4XXI0-F1
#
_entry.id   AF-A0A7C4XXI0-F1
#
_cell.length_a   1.000
_cell.length_b   1.000
_cell.length_c   1.000
_cell.angle_alpha   90.00
_cell.angle_beta   90.00
_cell.angle_gamma   90.00
#
_symmetry.space_group_name_H-M   'P 1'
#
loop_
_entity.id
_entity.type
_entity.pdbx_description
1 polymer ?
#
loop_
_entity_poly.entity_id
_entity_poly.type
_entity_poly.pdbx_seq_one_letter_code
_entity_poly.pdbx_strand_id
1 'polypeptide(L)'
;MKFSASILISFSILFAGPIFAQDQVINFANKLCSAWNASSLPAKLAAESAGGSGWIDVVTGVQPAPAGTQILASGRYDCNVQPEYALTIQKDQSGKAMCVKAEIFKGSRTWKFLPKTSEYNAFAKSFGMGAFYSLWSNGMEGNKGTAWSNSEHFQTFFQLAVQNGGEYLKPNCAK
;
A
#
# COMPACT_ATOMS: atom_id res chain seq x y z
N MET A 1 47.72 47.63 -19.86
CA MET A 1 47.32 46.21 -19.95
C MET A 1 45.95 46.07 -19.27
N LYS A 2 44.89 45.74 -20.01
CA LYS A 2 43.54 45.52 -19.46
C LYS A 2 43.32 44.02 -19.34
N PHE A 3 43.10 43.52 -18.13
CA PHE A 3 42.67 42.14 -17.91
C PHE A 3 41.14 42.10 -17.89
N SER A 4 40.53 41.49 -18.91
CA SER A 4 39.12 41.14 -18.89
C SER A 4 38.96 39.85 -18.09
N ALA A 5 38.31 39.92 -16.93
CA ALA A 5 37.90 38.76 -16.16
C ALA A 5 36.52 38.29 -16.67
N SER A 6 36.50 37.17 -17.37
CA SER A 6 35.26 36.47 -17.74
C SER A 6 34.79 35.65 -16.54
N ILE A 7 33.70 36.09 -15.90
CA ILE A 7 33.02 35.33 -14.84
C ILE A 7 32.22 34.20 -15.51
N LEU A 8 32.68 32.97 -15.36
CA LEU A 8 31.91 31.77 -15.66
C LEU A 8 30.87 31.57 -14.55
N ILE A 9 29.62 31.95 -14.84
CA ILE A 9 28.48 31.63 -13.99
C ILE A 9 28.13 30.16 -14.24
N SER A 10 28.60 29.26 -13.38
CA SER A 10 28.11 27.89 -13.32
C SER A 10 26.66 27.90 -12.83
N PHE A 11 25.72 27.75 -13.75
CA PHE A 11 24.32 27.47 -13.42
C PHE A 11 24.22 26.03 -12.88
N SER A 12 24.23 25.88 -11.56
CA SER A 12 23.78 24.65 -10.92
C SER A 12 22.28 24.53 -11.11
N ILE A 13 21.86 23.76 -12.12
CA ILE A 13 20.46 23.38 -12.29
C ILE A 13 20.12 22.44 -11.12
N LEU A 14 19.56 22.99 -10.05
CA LEU A 14 18.86 22.21 -9.04
C LEU A 14 17.65 21.59 -9.75
N PHE A 15 17.75 20.31 -10.10
CA PHE A 15 16.61 19.49 -10.49
C PHE A 15 15.68 19.37 -9.28
N ALA A 16 14.85 20.39 -9.05
CA ALA A 16 13.64 20.28 -8.26
C ALA A 16 12.58 19.57 -9.12
N GLY A 17 12.84 18.29 -9.44
CA GLY A 17 11.73 17.40 -9.80
C GLY A 17 10.73 17.40 -8.65
N PRO A 18 9.44 17.18 -8.89
CA PRO A 18 8.48 17.11 -7.80
C PRO A 18 8.91 15.98 -6.86
N ILE A 19 9.44 16.34 -5.69
CA ILE A 19 9.54 15.43 -4.57
C ILE A 19 8.08 15.13 -4.26
N PHE A 20 7.56 13.99 -4.74
CA PHE A 20 6.38 13.41 -4.11
C PHE A 20 6.75 13.28 -2.65
N ALA A 21 6.20 14.17 -1.83
CA ALA A 21 6.64 14.28 -0.47
C ALA A 21 6.36 12.91 0.16
N GLN A 22 7.41 12.23 0.63
CA GLN A 22 7.25 10.99 1.39
C GLN A 22 6.19 11.20 2.49
N ASP A 23 6.11 12.43 3.00
CA ASP A 23 5.06 12.96 3.88
C ASP A 23 3.62 12.73 3.38
N GLN A 24 3.32 12.91 2.10
CA GLN A 24 1.99 12.63 1.55
C GLN A 24 1.68 11.13 1.56
N VAL A 25 2.67 10.30 1.20
CA VAL A 25 2.51 8.83 1.20
C VAL A 25 2.34 8.30 2.62
N ILE A 26 3.17 8.74 3.56
CA ILE A 26 3.06 8.31 4.96
C ILE A 26 1.77 8.83 5.61
N ASN A 27 1.34 10.07 5.31
CA ASN A 27 0.07 10.59 5.80
C ASN A 27 -1.12 9.78 5.26
N PHE A 28 -1.08 9.38 3.99
CA PHE A 28 -2.08 8.47 3.44
C PHE A 28 -2.05 7.10 4.14
N ALA A 29 -0.88 6.49 4.30
CA ALA A 29 -0.73 5.19 4.94
C ALA A 29 -1.22 5.21 6.40
N ASN A 30 -0.93 6.27 7.16
CA ASN A 30 -1.44 6.45 8.53
C ASN A 30 -2.96 6.58 8.59
N LYS A 31 -3.57 7.33 7.66
CA LYS A 31 -5.04 7.40 7.55
C LYS A 31 -5.63 6.03 7.24
N LEU A 32 -5.03 5.30 6.31
CA LEU A 32 -5.48 3.96 5.94
C LEU A 32 -5.33 2.96 7.09
N CYS A 33 -4.25 3.03 7.86
CA CYS A 33 -4.04 2.21 9.07
C CYS A 33 -5.11 2.50 10.14
N SER A 34 -5.43 3.78 10.36
CA SER A 34 -6.48 4.18 11.29
C SER A 34 -7.87 3.72 10.81
N ALA A 35 -8.15 3.89 9.51
CA ALA A 35 -9.39 3.47 8.88
C ALA A 35 -9.55 1.95 8.90
N TRP A 36 -8.45 1.19 8.73
CA TRP A 36 -8.43 -0.26 8.91
C TRP A 36 -8.94 -0.62 10.30
N ASN A 37 -8.35 -0.04 11.35
CA ASN A 37 -8.70 -0.34 12.74
C ASN A 37 -10.14 0.05 13.10
N ALA A 38 -10.69 1.08 12.45
CA ALA A 38 -12.06 1.52 12.64
C ALA A 38 -13.09 0.76 11.77
N SER A 39 -12.64 -0.10 10.86
CA SER A 39 -13.49 -0.85 9.93
C SER A 39 -13.87 -2.24 10.45
N SER A 40 -14.57 -3.03 9.63
CA SER A 40 -14.81 -4.45 9.91
C SER A 40 -13.58 -5.35 9.69
N LEU A 41 -12.52 -4.85 9.06
CA LEU A 41 -11.35 -5.66 8.68
C LEU A 41 -10.67 -6.37 9.85
N PRO A 42 -10.46 -5.75 11.04
CA PRO A 42 -9.77 -6.42 12.13
C PRO A 42 -10.49 -7.68 12.62
N ALA A 43 -11.82 -7.67 12.61
CA ALA A 43 -12.63 -8.83 12.99
C ALA A 43 -12.73 -9.85 11.84
N LYS A 44 -12.97 -9.40 10.60
CA LYS A 44 -13.10 -10.29 9.44
C LYS A 44 -11.82 -11.05 9.12
N LEU A 45 -10.67 -10.39 9.25
CA LEU A 45 -9.34 -10.97 8.99
C LEU A 45 -8.67 -11.53 10.27
N ALA A 46 -9.40 -11.58 11.38
CA ALA A 46 -8.92 -12.13 12.66
C ALA A 46 -8.53 -13.62 12.54
N ALA A 47 -7.91 -14.13 13.60
CA ALA A 47 -7.71 -15.56 13.76
C ALA A 47 -9.05 -16.32 13.72
N GLU A 48 -9.03 -17.56 13.24
CA GLU A 48 -10.24 -18.42 13.22
C GLU A 48 -10.82 -18.63 14.62
N SER A 49 -9.96 -18.74 15.63
CA SER A 49 -10.36 -18.85 17.04
C SER A 49 -11.09 -17.62 17.58
N ALA A 50 -10.98 -16.48 16.91
CA ALA A 50 -11.71 -15.24 17.21
C ALA A 50 -12.90 -15.01 16.25
N GLY A 51 -13.26 -16.01 15.43
CA GLY A 51 -14.35 -15.94 14.47
C GLY A 51 -14.02 -15.20 13.16
N GLY A 52 -12.73 -14.96 12.88
CA GLY A 52 -12.27 -14.38 11.61
C GLY A 52 -11.92 -15.42 10.55
N SER A 53 -11.42 -14.97 9.41
CA SER A 53 -11.05 -15.81 8.27
C SER A 53 -9.73 -16.56 8.41
N GLY A 54 -8.99 -16.35 9.50
CA GLY A 54 -7.66 -16.92 9.70
C GLY A 54 -6.54 -16.23 8.93
N TRP A 55 -6.85 -15.21 8.12
CA TRP A 55 -5.88 -14.52 7.27
C TRP A 55 -4.62 -14.04 8.02
N ILE A 56 -4.79 -13.49 9.22
CA ILE A 56 -3.67 -12.97 10.03
C ILE A 56 -2.65 -14.05 10.41
N ASP A 57 -3.06 -15.32 10.48
CA ASP A 57 -2.23 -16.46 10.85
C ASP A 57 -1.60 -17.17 9.65
N VAL A 58 -1.93 -16.74 8.42
CA VAL A 58 -1.36 -17.32 7.20
C VAL A 58 0.12 -16.97 7.11
N VAL A 59 0.98 -17.97 7.31
CA VAL A 59 2.43 -17.85 7.11
C VAL A 59 2.73 -17.97 5.62
N THR A 60 2.49 -16.90 4.87
CA THR A 60 2.81 -16.86 3.44
C THR A 60 3.42 -15.53 3.05
N GLY A 61 4.35 -15.56 2.08
CA GLY A 61 5.01 -14.38 1.57
C GLY A 61 6.34 -14.73 0.89
N VAL A 62 6.93 -13.75 0.20
CA VAL A 62 8.31 -13.82 -0.31
C VAL A 62 9.31 -13.83 0.86
N GLN A 63 8.89 -13.33 2.02
CA GLN A 63 9.59 -13.38 3.30
C GLN A 63 8.56 -13.74 4.38
N PRO A 64 8.79 -14.78 5.20
CA PRO A 64 7.86 -15.13 6.27
C PRO A 64 7.87 -14.04 7.34
N ALA A 65 6.67 -13.52 7.67
CA ALA A 65 6.48 -12.77 8.90
C ALA A 65 6.19 -13.74 10.06
N PRO A 66 6.40 -13.32 11.32
CA PRO A 66 5.97 -14.10 12.48
C PRO A 66 4.47 -14.44 12.39
N ALA A 67 4.08 -15.59 12.96
CA ALA A 67 2.67 -15.96 13.04
C ALA A 67 1.85 -14.84 13.70
N GLY A 68 0.67 -14.55 13.14
CA GLY A 68 -0.15 -13.43 13.57
C GLY A 68 0.35 -12.05 13.11
N THR A 69 1.29 -11.98 12.16
CA THR A 69 1.78 -10.72 11.57
C THR A 69 1.69 -10.76 10.05
N GLN A 70 1.21 -9.68 9.45
CA GLN A 70 1.19 -9.47 8.01
C GLN A 70 1.78 -8.10 7.69
N ILE A 71 2.54 -8.01 6.60
CA ILE A 71 3.08 -6.75 6.07
C ILE A 71 2.54 -6.57 4.66
N LEU A 72 1.60 -5.64 4.52
CA LEU A 72 0.95 -5.31 3.26
C LEU A 72 1.65 -4.10 2.63
N ALA A 73 2.43 -4.34 1.58
CA ALA A 73 3.02 -3.29 0.76
C ALA A 73 2.05 -2.90 -0.37
N SER A 74 1.92 -1.60 -0.63
CA SER A 74 1.08 -1.13 -1.72
C SER A 74 1.56 0.20 -2.30
N GLY A 75 1.14 0.48 -3.52
CA GLY A 75 1.67 1.57 -4.34
C GLY A 75 0.78 1.84 -5.55
N ARG A 76 1.35 2.48 -6.56
CA ARG A 76 0.70 2.73 -7.85
C ARG A 76 1.64 2.36 -8.98
N TYR A 77 1.29 1.35 -9.77
CA TYR A 77 2.15 0.89 -10.87
C TYR A 77 2.31 1.94 -11.99
N ASP A 78 1.30 2.79 -12.18
CA ASP A 78 1.33 3.90 -13.14
C ASP A 78 2.04 5.16 -12.61
N CYS A 79 2.67 5.09 -11.42
CA CYS A 79 3.25 6.23 -10.72
C CYS A 79 4.64 5.91 -10.11
N ASN A 80 5.61 5.57 -10.95
CA ASN A 80 6.95 5.10 -10.51
C ASN A 80 7.75 6.09 -9.64
N VAL A 81 7.38 7.37 -9.66
CA VAL A 81 8.01 8.44 -8.87
C VAL A 81 7.50 8.49 -7.42
N GLN A 82 6.38 7.81 -7.13
CA GLN A 82 5.80 7.79 -5.79
C GLN A 82 6.25 6.53 -5.05
N PRO A 83 6.79 6.68 -3.82
CA PRO A 83 7.21 5.51 -3.06
C PRO A 83 6.00 4.66 -2.66
N GLU A 84 6.20 3.34 -2.61
CA GLU A 84 5.28 2.40 -2.01
C GLU A 84 5.16 2.66 -0.50
N TYR A 85 4.01 2.36 0.09
CA TYR A 85 3.81 2.33 1.53
C TYR A 85 3.62 0.90 2.02
N ALA A 86 3.79 0.67 3.31
CA ALA A 86 3.48 -0.58 3.96
C ALA A 86 2.63 -0.38 5.21
N LEU A 87 1.71 -1.31 5.43
CA LEU A 87 0.95 -1.47 6.66
C LEU A 87 1.40 -2.75 7.36
N THR A 88 1.77 -2.66 8.64
CA THR A 88 1.98 -3.83 9.48
C THR A 88 0.70 -4.11 10.25
N ILE A 89 0.14 -5.28 10.02
CA ILE A 89 -1.04 -5.79 10.71
C ILE A 89 -0.58 -6.87 11.68
N GLN A 90 -0.98 -6.76 12.94
CA GLN A 90 -0.67 -7.71 13.98
C GLN A 90 -1.93 -8.19 14.68
N LYS A 91 -1.91 -9.46 15.04
CA LYS A 91 -2.91 -10.07 15.90
C LYS A 91 -2.84 -9.48 17.30
N ASP A 92 -3.91 -8.88 17.76
CA ASP A 92 -4.02 -8.43 19.15
C ASP A 92 -4.35 -9.60 20.11
N GLN A 93 -4.45 -9.31 21.40
CA GLN A 93 -4.77 -10.32 22.42
C GLN A 93 -6.16 -10.95 22.26
N SER A 94 -7.09 -10.27 21.57
CA SER A 94 -8.41 -10.78 21.26
C SER A 94 -8.46 -11.59 19.96
N GLY A 95 -7.32 -11.69 19.25
CA GLY A 95 -7.21 -12.38 17.98
C GLY A 95 -7.49 -11.51 16.75
N LYS A 96 -7.78 -10.21 16.91
CA LYS A 96 -8.11 -9.29 15.82
C LYS A 96 -6.88 -8.84 15.06
N ALA A 97 -7.02 -8.66 13.74
CA ALA A 97 -5.96 -8.20 12.85
C ALA A 97 -5.85 -6.67 12.86
N MET A 98 -5.13 -6.11 13.82
CA MET A 98 -5.00 -4.66 14.03
C MET A 98 -3.82 -4.09 13.24
N CYS A 99 -4.02 -2.98 12.54
CA CYS A 99 -2.93 -2.20 11.98
C CYS A 99 -2.17 -1.47 13.09
N VAL A 100 -0.88 -1.77 13.24
CA VAL A 100 -0.03 -1.23 14.31
C VAL A 100 1.05 -0.28 13.80
N LYS A 101 1.30 -0.28 12.48
CA LYS A 101 2.33 0.57 11.86
C LYS A 101 1.97 0.87 10.42
N ALA A 102 2.22 2.11 10.02
CA ALA A 102 2.27 2.52 8.62
C ALA A 102 3.64 3.14 8.33
N GLU A 103 4.25 2.83 7.19
CA GLU A 103 5.55 3.35 6.82
C GLU A 103 5.74 3.48 5.30
N ILE A 104 6.78 4.20 4.89
CA ILE A 104 7.31 4.05 3.53
C ILE A 104 7.91 2.66 3.41
N PHE A 105 7.54 1.94 2.36
CA PHE A 105 7.99 0.58 2.16
C PHE A 105 9.49 0.52 1.83
N LYS A 106 10.24 -0.36 2.52
CA LYS A 106 11.72 -0.45 2.43
C LYS A 106 12.28 -1.87 2.33
N GLY A 107 11.47 -2.93 2.15
CA GLY A 107 12.03 -4.28 2.19
C GLY A 107 11.03 -5.43 2.19
N SER A 108 11.02 -6.21 3.26
CA SER A 108 10.24 -7.45 3.33
C SER A 108 8.74 -7.19 3.47
N ARG A 109 7.94 -8.05 2.84
CA ARG A 109 6.48 -8.00 2.83
C ARG A 109 5.90 -9.40 2.79
N THR A 110 4.69 -9.58 3.32
CA THR A 110 3.92 -10.81 3.11
C THR A 110 2.97 -10.66 1.92
N TRP A 111 2.44 -9.44 1.71
CA TRP A 111 1.54 -9.10 0.61
C TRP A 111 2.04 -7.89 -0.17
N LYS A 112 1.79 -7.89 -1.48
CA LYS A 112 1.96 -6.72 -2.33
C LYS A 112 0.68 -6.45 -3.11
N PHE A 113 0.31 -5.17 -3.23
CA PHE A 113 -0.75 -4.70 -4.13
C PHE A 113 -0.29 -3.44 -4.88
N LEU A 114 0.02 -3.55 -6.17
CA LEU A 114 0.35 -2.46 -7.07
C LEU A 114 -0.70 -2.27 -8.18
N PRO A 115 -1.92 -1.86 -7.83
CA PRO A 115 -2.89 -1.45 -8.84
C PRO A 115 -2.45 -0.15 -9.54
N LYS A 116 -3.00 0.12 -10.72
CA LYS A 116 -3.01 1.46 -11.31
C LYS A 116 -3.93 2.40 -10.51
N THR A 117 -3.75 3.71 -10.67
CA THR A 117 -4.66 4.71 -10.06
C THR A 117 -6.13 4.45 -10.40
N SER A 118 -6.43 4.08 -11.65
CA SER A 118 -7.79 3.74 -12.09
C SER A 118 -8.33 2.45 -11.44
N GLU A 119 -7.45 1.52 -11.11
CA GLU A 119 -7.81 0.21 -10.55
C GLU A 119 -8.19 0.31 -9.07
N TYR A 120 -7.63 1.23 -8.27
CA TYR A 120 -8.09 1.51 -6.91
C TYR A 120 -9.61 1.77 -6.86
N ASN A 121 -10.08 2.65 -7.74
CA ASN A 121 -11.51 2.98 -7.83
C ASN A 121 -12.36 1.83 -8.35
N ALA A 122 -11.84 1.04 -9.29
CA ALA A 122 -12.54 -0.15 -9.79
C ALA A 122 -12.69 -1.20 -8.67
N PHE A 123 -11.61 -1.48 -7.95
CA PHE A 123 -11.54 -2.47 -6.88
C PHE A 123 -12.35 -2.09 -5.66
N ALA A 124 -12.45 -0.79 -5.35
CA ALA A 124 -13.37 -0.32 -4.32
C ALA A 124 -14.85 -0.63 -4.65
N LYS A 125 -15.22 -0.60 -5.94
CA LYS A 125 -16.60 -0.89 -6.39
C LYS A 125 -16.88 -2.38 -6.50
N SER A 126 -15.93 -3.14 -7.06
CA SER A 126 -16.05 -4.58 -7.23
C SER A 126 -14.67 -5.21 -7.29
N PHE A 127 -14.41 -6.16 -6.39
CA PHE A 127 -13.20 -6.97 -6.40
C PHE A 127 -13.52 -8.42 -6.83
N GLY A 128 -14.11 -8.54 -8.01
CA GLY A 128 -14.44 -9.84 -8.59
C GLY A 128 -13.23 -10.55 -9.23
N MET A 129 -13.49 -11.74 -9.77
CA MET A 129 -12.47 -12.61 -10.39
C MET A 129 -11.62 -11.91 -11.46
N GLY A 130 -12.21 -11.06 -12.31
CA GLY A 130 -11.46 -10.31 -13.32
C GLY A 130 -10.50 -9.27 -12.73
N ALA A 131 -10.94 -8.54 -11.70
CA ALA A 131 -10.11 -7.58 -10.96
C ALA A 131 -8.95 -8.30 -10.25
N PHE A 132 -9.26 -9.41 -9.61
CA PHE A 132 -8.28 -10.28 -8.97
C PHE A 132 -7.21 -10.75 -9.94
N TYR A 133 -7.59 -11.29 -11.12
CA TYR A 133 -6.63 -11.74 -12.13
C TYR A 133 -5.79 -10.60 -12.70
N SER A 134 -6.39 -9.43 -12.94
CA SER A 134 -5.66 -8.23 -13.39
C SER A 134 -4.57 -7.85 -12.40
N LEU A 135 -4.91 -7.76 -11.11
CA LEU A 135 -3.95 -7.44 -10.06
C LEU A 135 -2.91 -8.56 -9.89
N TRP A 136 -3.34 -9.82 -9.94
CA TRP A 136 -2.47 -10.98 -9.80
C TRP A 136 -1.38 -11.05 -10.87
N SER A 137 -1.74 -10.75 -12.12
CA SER A 137 -0.80 -10.84 -13.25
C SER A 137 0.33 -9.81 -13.20
N ASN A 138 0.10 -8.62 -12.62
CA ASN A 138 1.01 -7.49 -12.80
C ASN A 138 1.31 -6.68 -11.53
N GLY A 139 0.76 -7.03 -10.37
CA GLY A 139 0.91 -6.18 -9.19
C GLY A 139 0.60 -6.83 -7.84
N MET A 140 0.21 -8.10 -7.79
CA MET A 140 -0.07 -8.80 -6.54
C MET A 140 1.03 -9.78 -6.17
N GLU A 141 1.39 -9.82 -4.89
CA GLU A 141 2.16 -10.92 -4.31
C GLU A 141 1.51 -11.40 -3.03
N GLY A 142 1.64 -12.70 -2.75
CA GLY A 142 1.09 -13.37 -1.56
C GLY A 142 0.52 -14.75 -1.90
N ASN A 143 -0.19 -15.39 -0.97
CA ASN A 143 -0.82 -16.68 -1.25
C ASN A 143 -2.12 -16.51 -2.06
N LYS A 144 -2.18 -17.10 -3.25
CA LYS A 144 -3.34 -17.01 -4.16
C LYS A 144 -4.65 -17.53 -3.54
N GLY A 145 -4.61 -18.68 -2.88
CA GLY A 145 -5.78 -19.32 -2.31
C GLY A 145 -6.37 -18.49 -1.18
N THR A 146 -5.52 -18.05 -0.26
CA THR A 146 -5.88 -17.11 0.81
C THR A 146 -6.40 -15.79 0.24
N ALA A 147 -5.78 -15.30 -0.84
CA ALA A 147 -6.20 -14.05 -1.43
C ALA A 147 -7.61 -14.12 -2.04
N TRP A 148 -7.90 -15.23 -2.71
CA TRP A 148 -9.20 -15.51 -3.30
C TRP A 148 -10.28 -15.64 -2.22
N SER A 149 -10.02 -16.42 -1.17
CA SER A 149 -10.98 -16.62 -0.06
C SER A 149 -11.26 -15.35 0.73
N ASN A 150 -10.39 -14.33 0.63
CA ASN A 150 -10.53 -13.04 1.30
C ASN A 150 -10.79 -11.87 0.34
N SER A 151 -11.23 -12.15 -0.89
CA SER A 151 -11.43 -11.13 -1.94
C SER A 151 -12.38 -9.99 -1.53
N GLU A 152 -13.47 -10.29 -0.82
CA GLU A 152 -14.39 -9.25 -0.30
C GLU A 152 -13.75 -8.37 0.79
N HIS A 153 -12.81 -8.92 1.55
CA HIS A 153 -12.07 -8.15 2.56
C HIS A 153 -11.04 -7.25 1.89
N PHE A 154 -10.42 -7.70 0.80
CA PHE A 154 -9.57 -6.83 -0.03
C PHE A 154 -10.38 -5.75 -0.74
N GLN A 155 -11.60 -6.03 -1.19
CA GLN A 155 -12.51 -4.98 -1.66
C GLN A 155 -12.70 -3.89 -0.61
N THR A 156 -12.96 -4.30 0.65
CA THR A 156 -13.12 -3.36 1.76
C THR A 156 -11.83 -2.55 1.98
N PHE A 157 -10.65 -3.17 1.88
CA PHE A 157 -9.38 -2.44 1.91
C PHE A 157 -9.28 -1.38 0.81
N PHE A 158 -9.61 -1.71 -0.44
CA PHE A 158 -9.60 -0.75 -1.55
C PHE A 158 -10.63 0.37 -1.38
N GLN A 159 -11.80 0.08 -0.78
CA GLN A 159 -12.78 1.11 -0.41
C GLN A 159 -12.20 2.10 0.58
N LEU A 160 -11.55 1.62 1.64
CA LEU A 160 -10.88 2.49 2.62
C LEU A 160 -9.75 3.29 1.96
N ALA A 161 -8.97 2.66 1.07
CA ALA A 161 -7.91 3.34 0.34
C ALA A 161 -8.45 4.48 -0.54
N VAL A 162 -9.55 4.27 -1.26
CA VAL A 162 -10.20 5.32 -2.07
C VAL A 162 -10.76 6.44 -1.20
N GLN A 163 -11.47 6.11 -0.13
CA GLN A 163 -12.06 7.08 0.79
C GLN A 163 -11.01 7.98 1.46
N ASN A 164 -9.83 7.42 1.75
CA ASN A 164 -8.74 8.13 2.41
C ASN A 164 -7.67 8.66 1.44
N GLY A 165 -7.82 8.38 0.14
CA GLY A 165 -6.79 8.55 -0.89
C GLY A 165 -6.36 9.98 -1.14
N GLY A 166 -7.27 10.96 -1.01
CA GLY A 166 -6.95 12.39 -1.16
C GLY A 166 -5.98 12.69 -2.32
N GLU A 167 -4.90 13.43 -2.03
CA GLU A 167 -3.83 13.74 -2.99
C GLU A 167 -3.05 12.49 -3.47
N TYR A 168 -2.94 11.45 -2.64
CA TYR A 168 -2.18 10.24 -2.96
C TYR A 168 -2.74 9.51 -4.19
N LEU A 169 -4.05 9.51 -4.40
CA LEU A 169 -4.70 8.86 -5.55
C LEU A 169 -5.02 9.81 -6.71
N LYS A 170 -4.55 11.07 -6.70
CA LYS A 170 -4.75 11.95 -7.85
C LYS A 170 -3.92 11.47 -9.05
N PRO A 171 -4.43 11.59 -10.29
CA PRO A 171 -3.76 11.10 -11.50
C PRO A 171 -2.49 11.88 -11.88
N ASN A 172 -2.06 12.83 -11.05
CA ASN A 172 -0.86 13.61 -11.27
C ASN A 172 0.35 12.76 -10.87
N CYS A 173 0.83 11.93 -11.78
CA CYS A 173 2.17 11.34 -11.72
C CYS A 173 2.98 12.12 -12.74
N ALA A 174 3.67 13.17 -12.30
CA ALA A 174 4.46 14.01 -13.19
C ALA A 174 5.44 13.12 -13.96
N LYS A 175 5.35 13.16 -15.29
CA LYS A 175 6.33 12.58 -16.21
C LYS A 175 7.56 13.46 -16.26
#